data_AF-A0A3D3W688-F1
#
_entry.id   AF-A0A3D3W688-F1
#
_cell.length_a   1.000
_cell.length_b   1.000
_cell.length_c   1.000
_cell.angle_alpha   90.00
_cell.angle_beta   90.00
_cell.angle_gamma   90.00
#
_symmetry.space_group_name_H-M   'P 1'
#
loop_
_entity.id
_entity.type
_entity.pdbx_description
1 polymer ?
#
loop_
_entity_poly.entity_id
_entity_poly.type
_entity_poly.pdbx_seq_one_letter_code
_entity_poly.pdbx_strand_id
1 'polypeptide(L)' 'MSPDGHFLFDRHPEYPLVTAAGFSGHGFKFTPVLGAAAADLIVSGHTELPVGFLSQSRFG' A
#
# COMPACT_ATOMS: atom_id res chain seq x y z
N MET A 1 5.12 -12.48 -4.23
CA MET A 1 5.67 -11.65 -5.31
C MET A 1 4.48 -11.24 -6.17
N SER A 2 4.38 -9.97 -6.55
CA SER A 2 3.35 -9.47 -7.47
C SER A 2 3.77 -9.69 -8.93
N PRO A 3 2.82 -9.75 -9.90
CA PRO A 3 3.14 -9.96 -11.31
C PRO A 3 4.04 -8.88 -11.93
N ASP A 4 3.95 -7.64 -11.45
CA ASP A 4 4.67 -6.47 -11.95
C ASP A 4 5.89 -6.08 -11.09
N GLY A 5 6.18 -6.85 -10.03
CA GLY A 5 7.27 -6.53 -9.10
C GLY A 5 7.00 -5.33 -8.17
N HIS A 6 5.82 -4.71 -8.22
CA HIS A 6 5.41 -3.59 -7.35
C HIS A 6 4.58 -4.04 -6.14
N PHE A 7 4.56 -3.23 -5.09
CA PHE A 7 3.79 -3.54 -3.88
C PHE A 7 2.30 -3.46 -4.13
N LEU A 8 1.53 -4.20 -3.35
CA LEU A 8 0.10 -3.95 -3.20
C LEU A 8 -0.09 -3.12 -1.93
N PHE A 9 -0.58 -1.90 -2.08
CA PHE A 9 -0.85 -0.98 -0.99
C PHE A 9 -2.20 -0.32 -1.21
N ASP A 10 -3.20 -0.71 -0.43
CA ASP A 10 -4.58 -0.27 -0.66
C ASP A 10 -5.45 -0.35 0.60
N ARG A 11 -6.60 0.31 0.57
CA ARG A 11 -7.66 0.14 1.58
C ARG A 11 -8.61 -0.95 1.15
N HIS A 12 -9.02 -1.81 2.07
CA HIS A 12 -10.07 -2.78 1.78
C HIS A 12 -11.40 -2.05 1.56
N PRO A 13 -12.17 -2.36 0.50
CA PRO A 13 -13.40 -1.63 0.18
C PRO A 13 -14.49 -1.80 1.24
N GLU A 14 -14.54 -2.96 1.90
CA GLU A 14 -15.61 -3.33 2.85
C GLU A 14 -15.18 -3.26 4.33
N TYR A 15 -13.88 -3.25 4.62
CA TYR A 15 -13.37 -3.40 5.99
C TYR A 15 -12.38 -2.27 6.33
N PRO A 16 -12.29 -1.84 7.59
CA PRO A 16 -11.35 -0.79 8.02
C PRO A 16 -9.91 -1.35 8.14
N LEU A 17 -9.38 -1.84 7.03
CA LEU A 17 -8.07 -2.47 6.90
C LEU A 17 -7.28 -1.80 5.78
N VAL A 18 -5.99 -1.56 6.04
CA VAL A 18 -5.00 -1.19 5.01
C VAL A 18 -4.13 -2.41 4.73
N THR A 19 -4.04 -2.81 3.47
CA THR A 19 -3.16 -3.89 3.02
C THR A 19 -1.83 -3.31 2.56
N ALA A 20 -0.72 -3.89 3.01
CA ALA A 20 0.62 -3.66 2.48
C ALA A 20 1.27 -5.04 2.26
N ALA A 21 1.34 -5.47 1.01
CA ALA A 21 1.78 -6.82 0.64
C ALA A 21 2.52 -6.84 -0.71
N GLY A 22 2.96 -8.01 -1.15
CA GLY A 22 3.56 -8.15 -2.48
C GLY A 22 4.91 -7.44 -2.64
N PHE A 23 5.67 -7.26 -1.56
CA PHE A 23 6.95 -6.54 -1.44
C PHE A 23 8.10 -6.98 -2.38
N SER A 24 7.89 -8.02 -3.20
CA SER A 24 8.74 -8.47 -4.30
C SER A 24 10.26 -8.44 -4.07
N GLY A 25 10.69 -8.84 -2.86
CA GLY A 25 12.10 -8.96 -2.49
C GLY A 25 12.79 -7.65 -2.06
N HIS A 26 12.11 -6.51 -2.13
CA HIS A 26 12.73 -5.21 -1.88
C HIS A 26 11.96 -4.30 -0.91
N GLY A 27 10.89 -4.79 -0.27
CA GLY A 27 10.05 -3.98 0.63
C GLY A 27 10.68 -3.51 1.94
N PHE A 28 11.75 -4.15 2.45
CA PHE A 28 12.35 -3.78 3.74
C PHE A 28 12.79 -2.31 3.80
N LYS A 29 13.44 -1.81 2.74
CA LYS A 29 13.88 -0.40 2.67
C LYS A 29 12.71 0.60 2.58
N PHE A 30 11.50 0.12 2.27
CA PHE A 30 10.30 0.95 2.16
C PHE A 30 9.40 0.87 3.40
N THR A 31 9.72 0.02 4.38
CA THR A 31 8.92 -0.13 5.60
C THR A 31 8.65 1.20 6.32
N PRO A 32 9.62 2.13 6.50
CA PRO A 32 9.34 3.40 7.17
C PRO A 32 8.31 4.26 6.45
N VAL A 33 8.44 4.42 5.12
CA VAL A 33 7.54 5.28 4.33
C VAL A 33 6.15 4.65 4.16
N LEU A 34 6.07 3.32 4.00
CA LEU A 34 4.79 2.61 3.94
C LEU A 34 4.08 2.59 5.30
N GLY A 35 4.82 2.55 6.40
CA GLY A 35 4.28 2.68 7.75
C GLY A 35 3.65 4.05 7.98
N ALA A 36 4.34 5.12 7.55
CA ALA A 36 3.79 6.48 7.62
C ALA A 36 2.53 6.62 6.75
N ALA A 37 2.56 6.16 5.49
CA ALA A 37 1.39 6.17 4.62
C ALA A 37 0.20 5.38 5.21
N ALA A 38 0.48 4.23 5.84
CA ALA A 38 -0.56 3.41 6.45
C ALA A 38 -1.18 4.11 7.67
N ALA A 39 -0.35 4.74 8.51
CA ALA A 39 -0.83 5.52 9.64
C ALA A 39 -1.74 6.67 9.19
N ASP A 40 -1.34 7.43 8.17
CA ASP A 40 -2.15 8.50 7.57
C ASP A 40 -3.50 7.96 7.05
N LEU A 41 -3.48 6.86 6.29
CA LEU A 41 -4.71 6.24 5.77
C LEU A 41 -5.64 5.74 6.87
N ILE A 42 -5.09 5.25 7.98
CA ILE A 42 -5.87 4.75 9.13
C ILE A 42 -6.48 5.92 9.93
N VAL A 43 -5.69 6.95 10.22
CA VAL A 43 -6.08 8.04 11.12
C VAL A 43 -6.90 9.10 10.39
N SER A 44 -6.46 9.47 9.19
CA SER A 44 -6.95 10.64 8.44
C SER A 44 -7.80 10.23 7.22
N GLY A 45 -7.70 8.98 6.79
CA GLY A 45 -8.40 8.47 5.61
C GLY A 45 -7.73 8.81 4.27
N HIS A 46 -6.67 9.63 4.27
CA HIS A 46 -5.86 10.00 3.12
C HIS A 46 -4.39 10.09 3.50
N THR A 47 -3.49 10.03 2.52
CA THR A 47 -2.05 10.32 2.68
C THR A 47 -1.58 11.18 1.50
N GLU A 48 -0.63 12.08 1.73
CA GLU A 48 -0.01 12.91 0.68
C GLU A 48 1.03 12.12 -0.14
N LEU A 49 1.43 10.94 0.35
CA LEU A 49 2.37 10.09 -0.36
C LEU A 49 1.71 9.52 -1.62
N PRO A 50 2.40 9.52 -2.77
CA PRO A 50 1.83 9.10 -4.05
C PRO A 50 1.74 7.57 -4.16
N VAL A 51 0.97 6.92 -3.28
CA VAL A 51 0.83 5.47 -3.19
C VAL A 51 -0.24 4.89 -4.10
N GLY A 52 -1.02 5.74 -4.80
CA GLY A 52 -2.16 5.29 -5.61
C GLY A 52 -1.80 4.30 -6.73
N PHE A 53 -0.59 4.38 -7.29
CA PHE A 53 -0.12 3.41 -8.30
C PHE A 53 0.07 1.98 -7.76
N LEU A 54 0.06 1.81 -6.43
CA LEU A 54 0.17 0.52 -5.74
C LEU A 54 -1.20 -0.10 -5.40
N SER A 55 -2.30 0.52 -5.83
CA SER A 55 -3.67 0.00 -5.64
C SER A 55 -3.87 -1.35 -6.32
N GLN A 56 -4.77 -2.16 -5.78
CA GLN A 56 -5.18 -3.43 -6.40
C GLN A 56 -5.84 -3.23 -7.77
N SER A 57 -6.45 -2.05 -8.00
CA SER A 57 -7.13 -1.70 -9.26
C SER A 57 -6.24 -1.79 -10.50
N ARG A 58 -4.92 -1.80 -10.34
CA ARG A 58 -3.98 -1.97 -11.46
C ARG A 58 -3.98 -3.37 -12.08
N PHE A 59 -4.56 -4.37 -11.42
CA PHE A 59 -4.60 -5.75 -11.91
C PHE A 59 -5.94 -6.17 -12.55
N GLY A 60 -6.92 -5.27 -12.61
CA GLY A 60 -8.25 -5.56 -13.15
C GLY A 60 -9.23 -6.08 -12.11
#